data_AF-A0A917VN32-F1
#
_entry.id   AF-A0A917VN32-F1
#
_cell.length_a   1.000
_cell.length_b   1.000
_cell.length_c   1.000
_cell.angle_alpha   90.00
_cell.angle_beta   90.00
_cell.angle_gamma   90.00
#
_symmetry.space_group_name_H-M   'P 1'
#
loop_
_entity.id
_entity.type
_entity.pdbx_description
1 polymer ?
#
loop_
_entity_poly.entity_id
_entity_poly.type
_entity_poly.pdbx_seq_one_letter_code
_entity_poly.pdbx_strand_id
1 'polypeptide(L)'
;MADDLDRGANLDKLKKLYEAFQKKEGEVRDLIHLLDGQANNSHGFWKGPGADRFRDDWRDFKPQLNRLADSLSDAYKSAKSGHDAIEQATSRPH
;
A
#
# COMPACT_ATOMS: atom_id res chain seq x y z
N MET A 1 22.67 -11.04 26.34
CA MET A 1 21.58 -11.99 26.61
C MET A 1 20.39 -11.50 25.81
N ALA A 2 20.01 -12.24 24.78
CA ALA A 2 19.10 -11.83 23.71
C ALA A 2 17.71 -12.43 23.94
N ASP A 3 17.16 -12.20 25.14
CA ASP A 3 16.05 -13.02 25.66
C ASP A 3 14.68 -12.31 25.73
N ASP A 4 14.57 -11.01 25.46
CA ASP A 4 13.35 -10.27 25.86
C ASP A 4 12.35 -9.91 24.74
N LEU A 5 12.64 -10.18 23.47
CA LEU A 5 11.75 -9.84 22.34
C LEU A 5 10.94 -11.03 21.78
N ASP A 6 11.05 -12.22 22.39
CA ASP A 6 10.40 -13.45 21.90
C ASP A 6 9.04 -13.74 22.58
N ARG A 7 8.45 -12.74 23.27
CA ARG A 7 7.13 -12.84 23.91
C ARG A 7 5.94 -12.68 22.93
N GLY A 8 6.08 -13.17 21.70
CA GLY A 8 4.98 -13.25 20.71
C GLY A 8 5.35 -12.85 19.28
N ALA A 9 6.32 -11.95 19.08
CA ALA A 9 6.95 -11.65 17.79
C ALA A 9 8.13 -10.68 17.97
N ASN A 10 9.09 -10.71 17.04
CA ASN A 10 10.15 -9.70 16.98
C ASN A 10 9.60 -8.34 16.51
N LEU A 11 9.48 -7.38 17.45
CA LEU A 11 8.91 -6.05 17.21
C LEU A 11 9.64 -5.26 16.11
N ASP A 12 10.97 -5.30 16.06
CA ASP A 12 11.75 -4.64 14.99
C ASP A 12 11.42 -5.19 13.60
N LYS A 13 11.20 -6.51 13.49
CA LYS A 13 10.80 -7.14 12.23
C LYS A 13 9.36 -6.77 11.85
N LEU A 14 8.44 -6.73 12.82
CA LEU A 14 7.07 -6.26 12.58
C LEU A 14 7.02 -4.79 12.16
N LYS A 15 7.89 -3.95 12.75
CA LYS A 15 8.05 -2.55 12.37
C LYS A 15 8.48 -2.41 10.92
N LYS A 16 9.57 -3.06 10.54
CA LYS A 16 10.05 -3.08 9.14
C LYS A 16 8.98 -3.62 8.18
N LEU A 17 8.20 -4.61 8.61
CA LEU A 17 7.11 -5.17 7.81
C LEU A 17 6.04 -4.12 7.53
N TYR A 18 5.46 -3.49 8.56
CA TYR A 18 4.38 -2.52 8.32
C TYR A 18 4.89 -1.29 7.55
N GLU A 19 6.13 -0.83 7.80
CA GLU A 19 6.74 0.30 7.08
C GLU A 19 6.90 -0.01 5.58
N ALA A 20 7.27 -1.24 5.24
CA ALA A 20 7.37 -1.67 3.85
C ALA A 20 6.00 -1.65 3.13
N PHE A 21 4.95 -2.17 3.77
CA PHE A 21 3.60 -2.15 3.21
C PHE A 21 3.05 -0.73 3.06
N GLN A 22 3.28 0.14 4.05
CA GLN A 22 2.91 1.56 3.98
C GLN A 22 3.61 2.26 2.81
N LYS A 23 4.92 2.03 2.65
CA LYS A 23 5.68 2.61 1.55
C LYS A 23 5.15 2.16 0.19
N LYS A 24 4.85 0.86 0.03
CA LYS A 24 4.32 0.32 -1.23
C LYS A 24 2.91 0.79 -1.53
N GLU A 25 2.07 0.99 -0.52
CA GLU A 25 0.76 1.62 -0.71
C GLU A 25 0.90 3.02 -1.32
N GLY A 26 1.76 3.87 -0.73
CA GLY A 26 2.05 5.20 -1.25
C GLY A 26 2.60 5.18 -2.68
N GLU A 27 3.59 4.32 -2.97
CA GLU A 27 4.14 4.18 -4.33
C GLU A 27 3.07 3.78 -5.36
N VAL A 28 2.11 2.91 -4.99
CA VAL A 28 1.00 2.53 -5.88
C VAL A 28 0.04 3.69 -6.09
N ARG A 29 -0.29 4.46 -5.04
CA ARG A 29 -1.14 5.67 -5.16
C ARG A 29 -0.50 6.69 -6.09
N ASP A 30 0.78 6.98 -5.90
CA ASP A 30 1.53 7.92 -6.74
C ASP A 30 1.55 7.48 -8.20
N LEU A 31 1.77 6.19 -8.44
CA LEU A 31 1.72 5.60 -9.78
C LEU A 31 0.33 5.77 -10.43
N ILE A 32 -0.75 5.49 -9.69
CA ILE A 32 -2.12 5.67 -10.19
C ILE A 32 -2.36 7.13 -10.56
N HIS A 33 -1.98 8.08 -9.69
CA HIS A 33 -2.15 9.52 -9.95
C HIS A 33 -1.37 9.98 -11.19
N LEU A 34 -0.11 9.55 -11.32
CA LEU A 34 0.72 9.88 -12.48
C LEU A 34 0.10 9.35 -13.78
N LEU A 35 -0.23 8.06 -13.83
CA LEU A 35 -0.75 7.42 -15.04
C LEU A 35 -2.13 7.97 -15.43
N ASP A 36 -2.98 8.26 -14.45
CA ASP A 36 -4.28 8.88 -14.70
C ASP A 36 -4.14 10.28 -15.29
N GLY A 37 -3.20 11.08 -14.78
CA GLY A 37 -2.86 12.38 -15.35
C GLY A 37 -2.37 12.27 -16.80
N GLN A 38 -1.50 11.31 -17.10
CA GLN A 38 -1.00 11.08 -18.48
C GLN A 38 -2.11 10.59 -19.42
N ALA A 39 -2.95 9.66 -18.96
CA ALA A 39 -4.09 9.17 -19.73
C ALA A 39 -5.08 10.30 -20.05
N ASN A 40 -5.35 11.19 -19.09
CA ASN A 40 -6.20 12.36 -19.32
C ASN A 40 -5.54 13.38 -20.27
N ASN A 41 -4.25 13.66 -20.09
CA ASN A 41 -3.50 14.57 -20.98
C ASN A 41 -3.45 14.05 -22.43
N SER A 42 -3.55 12.73 -22.63
CA SER A 42 -3.61 12.11 -23.98
C SER A 42 -4.72 12.67 -24.85
N HIS A 43 -5.82 13.18 -24.27
CA HIS A 43 -6.87 13.85 -25.02
C HIS A 43 -6.34 15.03 -25.85
N GLY A 44 -5.27 15.72 -25.44
CA GLY A 44 -4.73 16.88 -26.15
C GLY A 44 -3.99 16.53 -27.44
N PHE A 45 -3.39 15.34 -27.53
CA PHE A 45 -2.44 15.00 -28.60
C PHE A 45 -2.74 13.67 -29.31
N TRP A 46 -3.66 12.86 -28.79
CA TRP A 46 -3.99 11.55 -29.36
C TRP A 46 -5.50 11.32 -29.44
N LYS A 47 -5.99 11.25 -30.69
CA LYS A 47 -7.42 11.14 -31.05
C LYS A 47 -7.68 9.89 -31.87
N GLY A 48 -8.97 9.52 -31.96
CA GLY A 48 -9.47 8.42 -32.77
C GLY A 48 -9.70 7.13 -31.98
N PRO A 49 -10.26 6.10 -32.63
CA PRO A 49 -10.81 4.93 -31.95
C PRO A 49 -9.81 4.16 -31.06
N GLY A 50 -8.55 4.11 -31.47
CA GLY A 50 -7.50 3.46 -30.66
C GLY A 50 -7.18 4.22 -29.37
N ALA A 51 -7.22 5.55 -29.42
CA ALA A 51 -7.01 6.40 -28.25
C ALA A 51 -8.18 6.29 -27.25
N ASP A 52 -9.41 6.23 -27.77
CA ASP A 52 -10.61 6.05 -26.96
C ASP A 52 -10.59 4.68 -26.27
N ARG A 53 -10.28 3.62 -27.02
CA ARG A 53 -10.14 2.27 -26.46
C ARG A 53 -9.08 2.20 -25.36
N PHE A 54 -7.90 2.80 -25.55
CA PHE A 54 -6.87 2.84 -24.51
C PHE A 54 -7.38 3.48 -23.21
N ARG A 55 -8.11 4.60 -23.31
CA ARG A 55 -8.66 5.29 -22.13
C ARG A 55 -9.77 4.50 -21.47
N ASP A 56 -10.59 3.80 -22.26
CA ASP A 56 -11.60 2.87 -21.74
C ASP A 56 -10.95 1.70 -20.99
N ASP A 57 -9.96 1.05 -21.60
CA ASP A 57 -9.21 -0.04 -20.99
C ASP A 57 -8.52 0.43 -19.69
N TRP A 58 -7.95 1.64 -19.68
CA TRP A 58 -7.37 2.25 -18.48
C TRP A 58 -8.41 2.51 -17.38
N ARG A 59 -9.56 3.10 -17.74
CA ARG A 59 -10.65 3.35 -16.79
C ARG A 59 -11.12 2.05 -16.13
N ASP A 60 -11.17 0.96 -16.89
CA ASP A 60 -11.65 -0.32 -16.40
C ASP A 60 -10.57 -1.06 -15.56
N PHE A 61 -9.28 -0.83 -15.86
CA PHE A 61 -8.17 -1.41 -15.12
C PHE A 61 -7.84 -0.66 -13.81
N LYS A 62 -7.89 0.68 -13.81
CA LYS A 62 -7.56 1.55 -12.65
C LYS A 62 -8.20 1.11 -11.33
N PRO A 63 -9.47 0.66 -11.26
CA PRO A 63 -10.05 0.12 -10.04
C PRO A 63 -9.28 -1.05 -9.43
N GLN A 64 -8.61 -1.89 -10.23
CA GLN A 64 -7.79 -3.00 -9.74
C GLN A 64 -6.55 -2.51 -9.00
N LEU A 65 -5.90 -1.45 -9.52
CA LEU A 65 -4.76 -0.82 -8.84
C LEU A 65 -5.19 -0.13 -7.53
N ASN A 66 -6.38 0.49 -7.51
CA ASN A 66 -6.93 1.04 -6.27
C ASN A 66 -7.16 -0.06 -5.22
N ARG A 67 -7.74 -1.20 -5.60
CA ARG A 67 -7.91 -2.35 -4.70
C ARG A 67 -6.58 -2.90 -4.18
N LEU A 68 -5.53 -2.89 -5.01
CA LEU A 68 -4.19 -3.25 -4.57
C LEU A 68 -3.68 -2.28 -3.50
N ALA A 69 -3.80 -0.98 -3.71
CA ALA A 69 -3.42 0.02 -2.71
C ALA A 69 -4.23 -0.15 -1.41
N ASP A 70 -5.54 -0.37 -1.51
CA ASP A 70 -6.40 -0.62 -0.35
C ASP A 70 -5.93 -1.87 0.42
N SER A 71 -5.62 -2.96 -0.30
CA SER A 71 -5.13 -4.21 0.31
C SER A 71 -3.78 -4.03 1.01
N LEU A 72 -2.88 -3.21 0.44
CA LEU A 72 -1.60 -2.86 1.07
C LEU A 72 -1.81 -2.01 2.34
N SER A 73 -2.77 -1.07 2.30
CA SER A 73 -3.16 -0.27 3.46
C SER A 73 -3.69 -1.14 4.60
N ASP A 74 -4.54 -2.11 4.28
CA ASP A 74 -5.12 -3.01 5.29
C ASP A 74 -4.08 -3.96 5.88
N ALA A 75 -3.17 -4.48 5.05
CA ALA A 75 -2.03 -5.27 5.52
C ALA A 75 -1.10 -4.46 6.46
N TYR A 76 -0.81 -3.20 6.11
CA TYR A 76 -0.08 -2.27 6.98
C TYR A 76 -0.77 -2.10 8.34
N LYS A 77 -2.08 -1.78 8.34
CA LYS A 77 -2.85 -1.57 9.58
C LYS A 77 -2.86 -2.82 10.45
N SER A 78 -3.03 -3.99 9.84
CA SER A 78 -3.02 -5.28 10.55
C SER A 78 -1.67 -5.54 11.22
N ALA A 79 -0.57 -5.41 10.48
CA ALA A 79 0.78 -5.61 11.02
C ALA A 79 1.13 -4.58 12.11
N LYS A 80 0.74 -3.33 11.93
CA LYS A 80 0.92 -2.28 12.94
C LYS A 80 0.10 -2.54 14.20
N SER A 81 -1.17 -2.94 14.06
CA SER A 81 -2.01 -3.28 15.21
C SER A 81 -1.42 -4.47 16.00
N GLY A 82 -0.87 -5.47 15.31
CA GLY A 82 -0.18 -6.59 15.96
C GLY A 82 1.07 -6.15 16.72
N HIS A 83 1.89 -5.27 16.11
CA HIS A 83 3.05 -4.67 16.76
C HIS A 83 2.64 -3.92 18.05
N ASP A 84 1.69 -3.01 17.96
CA ASP A 84 1.28 -2.14 19.08
C ASP A 84 0.68 -2.96 20.23
N ALA A 85 -0.06 -4.04 19.93
CA ALA A 85 -0.62 -4.93 20.96
C ALA A 85 0.48 -5.70 21.72
N ILE A 86 1.49 -6.21 21.02
CA ILE A 86 2.61 -6.93 21.64
C ILE A 86 3.47 -5.98 22.46
N GLU A 87 3.76 -4.79 21.94
CA GLU A 87 4.52 -3.75 22.65
C GLU A 87 3.82 -3.34 23.96
N GLN A 88 2.50 -3.14 23.93
CA GLN A 88 1.72 -2.80 25.13
C GLN A 88 1.70 -3.94 26.16
N ALA A 89 1.55 -5.19 25.71
CA ALA A 89 1.52 -6.35 26.59
C ALA A 89 2.88 -6.62 27.27
N THR A 90 3.98 -6.33 26.57
CA THR A 90 5.35 -6.52 27.08
C THR A 90 5.83 -5.35 27.92
N SER A 91 5.30 -4.15 27.70
CA SER A 91 5.67 -2.93 28.42
C SER A 91 4.92 -2.72 29.75
N ARG A 92 3.88 -3.52 30.05
CA ARG A 92 3.22 -3.52 31.37
C ARG A 92 4.00 -4.44 32.33
N PRO A 93 4.69 -3.90 33.36
CA PRO A 93 5.31 -4.74 34.37
C PRO A 93 4.20 -5.33 35.27
N HIS A 94 4.34 -6.60 35.65
CA HIS A 94 3.66 -7.16 36.83
C HIS A 94 4.34 -6.69 38.11
#